data_AF-A0A7S0JZM1-F1
#
_entry.id   AF-A0A7S0JZM1-F1
#
_cell.length_a   1.000
_cell.length_b   1.000
_cell.length_c   1.000
_cell.angle_alpha   90.00
_cell.angle_beta   90.00
_cell.angle_gamma   90.00
#
_symmetry.space_group_name_H-M   'P 1'
#
loop_
_entity.id
_entity.type
_entity.pdbx_description
1 polymer ?
#
loop_
_entity_poly.entity_id
_entity_poly.type
_entity_poly.pdbx_seq_one_letter_code
_entity_poly.pdbx_strand_id
1 'polypeptide(L)'
;EGATAPLEALKQLASLRRVVVVLSQADRAPGASTAGLAEAVATASGLAPRLTSVVTSVAPGSGAAQGVEALEAVLAERVRDAVGDGGDGPVLTRARHRAHLEDCVAALRRFAHAAGGAGAQPVAGEDPLPAGAEAGAMSADMAGEELRMAVAALARVTGTVDVEGVLDDVFASFCVGK
;
A
#
# COMPACT_ATOMS: atom_id res chain seq x y z
N GLU A 1 -29.74 9.71 -20.67
CA GLU A 1 -28.54 10.49 -20.33
C GLU A 1 -27.90 10.16 -18.96
N GLY A 2 -28.54 9.41 -18.04
CA GLY A 2 -27.99 9.19 -16.69
C GLY A 2 -27.03 8.01 -16.46
N ALA A 3 -26.80 7.12 -17.44
CA ALA A 3 -26.07 5.85 -17.22
C ALA A 3 -24.54 5.95 -17.42
N THR A 4 -24.03 7.00 -18.06
CA THR A 4 -22.62 7.13 -18.43
C THR A 4 -21.76 7.79 -17.35
N ALA A 5 -22.34 8.67 -16.53
CA ALA A 5 -21.61 9.39 -15.48
C ALA A 5 -20.90 8.48 -14.45
N PRO A 6 -21.50 7.36 -13.97
CA PRO A 6 -20.82 6.46 -13.04
C PRO A 6 -19.63 5.73 -13.68
N LEU A 7 -19.77 5.33 -14.95
CA LEU A 7 -18.70 4.66 -15.70
C LEU A 7 -17.53 5.60 -16.00
N GLU A 8 -17.81 6.87 -16.28
CA GLU A 8 -16.77 7.88 -16.47
C GLU A 8 -16.01 8.17 -15.16
N ALA A 9 -16.72 8.20 -14.03
CA ALA A 9 -16.09 8.33 -12.71
C ALA A 9 -15.14 7.16 -12.40
N LEU A 10 -15.44 5.94 -12.85
CA LEU A 10 -14.54 4.80 -12.68
C LEU A 10 -13.22 4.98 -13.44
N LYS A 11 -13.22 5.65 -14.59
CA LYS A 11 -11.97 5.92 -15.33
C LYS A 11 -11.00 6.80 -14.54
N GLN A 12 -11.51 7.66 -13.66
CA GLN A 12 -10.68 8.49 -12.78
C GLN A 12 -9.92 7.66 -11.73
N LEU A 13 -10.35 6.42 -11.50
CA LEU A 13 -9.72 5.49 -10.56
C LEU A 13 -8.60 4.65 -11.20
N ALA A 14 -8.21 4.91 -12.45
CA ALA A 14 -7.19 4.15 -13.17
C ALA A 14 -5.81 4.13 -12.47
N SER A 15 -5.52 5.14 -11.64
CA SER A 15 -4.30 5.21 -10.84
C SER A 15 -4.30 4.24 -9.64
N LEU A 16 -5.47 3.83 -9.15
CA LEU A 16 -5.59 3.00 -7.95
C LEU A 16 -5.27 1.53 -8.23
N ARG A 17 -4.33 0.94 -7.47
CA ARG A 17 -3.88 -0.45 -7.69
C ARG A 17 -5.01 -1.48 -7.66
N ARG A 18 -6.00 -1.30 -6.78
CA ARG A 18 -7.13 -2.22 -6.56
C ARG A 18 -8.41 -1.42 -6.37
N VAL A 19 -9.51 -1.83 -7.01
CA VAL A 19 -10.81 -1.13 -6.95
C VAL A 19 -11.91 -2.14 -6.63
N VAL A 20 -12.73 -1.89 -5.60
CA VAL A 20 -14.01 -2.63 -5.42
C VAL A 20 -15.12 -1.74 -5.92
N VAL A 21 -16.03 -2.26 -6.75
CA VAL A 21 -17.27 -1.58 -7.10
C VAL A 21 -18.46 -2.38 -6.59
N VAL A 22 -19.33 -1.72 -5.83
CA VAL A 22 -20.58 -2.30 -5.35
C VAL A 22 -21.70 -1.88 -6.29
N LEU A 23 -22.26 -2.85 -7.01
CA LEU A 23 -23.39 -2.67 -7.92
C LEU A 23 -24.68 -2.91 -7.12
N SER A 24 -25.21 -1.84 -6.55
CA SER A 24 -26.42 -1.90 -5.73
C SER A 24 -27.70 -1.97 -6.55
N GLN A 25 -28.72 -2.66 -6.01
CA GLN A 25 -30.05 -2.79 -6.60
C GLN A 25 -30.06 -3.38 -8.03
N ALA A 26 -29.23 -4.39 -8.26
CA ALA A 26 -29.05 -5.00 -9.58
C ALA A 26 -30.34 -5.58 -10.19
N ASP A 27 -31.32 -5.96 -9.36
CA ASP A 27 -32.65 -6.41 -9.77
C ASP A 27 -33.45 -5.36 -10.55
N ARG A 28 -33.10 -4.07 -10.42
CA ARG A 28 -33.75 -3.00 -11.16
C ARG A 28 -33.19 -2.82 -12.57
N ALA A 29 -32.11 -3.52 -12.92
CA ALA A 29 -31.54 -3.46 -14.27
C ALA A 29 -32.37 -4.35 -15.22
N PRO A 30 -32.99 -3.76 -16.26
CA PRO A 30 -33.81 -4.53 -17.18
C PRO A 30 -32.97 -5.50 -18.01
N GLY A 31 -33.30 -6.79 -17.97
CA GLY A 31 -32.78 -7.82 -18.89
C GLY A 31 -31.34 -8.28 -18.65
N ALA A 32 -30.64 -7.75 -17.65
CA ALA A 32 -29.28 -8.18 -17.30
C ALA A 32 -29.31 -9.12 -16.09
N SER A 33 -28.64 -10.26 -16.20
CA SER A 33 -28.31 -11.06 -15.01
C SER A 33 -27.29 -10.29 -14.15
N THR A 34 -27.23 -10.60 -12.86
CA THR A 34 -26.22 -10.04 -11.94
C THR A 34 -24.79 -10.25 -12.45
N ALA A 35 -24.52 -11.41 -13.04
CA ALA A 35 -23.25 -11.73 -13.68
C ALA A 35 -22.97 -10.83 -14.91
N GLY A 36 -23.96 -10.62 -15.78
CA GLY A 36 -23.81 -9.76 -16.95
C GLY A 36 -23.55 -8.29 -16.61
N LEU A 37 -24.11 -7.80 -15.49
CA LEU A 37 -23.84 -6.46 -14.98
C LEU A 37 -22.38 -6.28 -14.54
N ALA A 38 -21.83 -7.24 -13.81
CA ALA A 38 -20.43 -7.21 -13.37
C ALA A 38 -19.47 -7.21 -14.58
N GLU A 39 -19.73 -8.07 -15.56
CA GLU A 39 -18.95 -8.15 -16.80
C GLU A 39 -19.03 -6.87 -17.64
N ALA A 40 -20.24 -6.30 -17.77
CA ALA A 40 -20.44 -5.04 -18.47
C ALA A 40 -19.66 -3.88 -17.81
N VAL A 41 -19.66 -3.79 -16.48
CA VAL A 41 -18.90 -2.76 -15.75
C VAL A 41 -17.40 -2.99 -15.87
N ALA A 42 -16.93 -4.24 -15.81
CA ALA A 42 -15.53 -4.57 -16.00
C ALA A 42 -15.04 -4.15 -17.40
N THR A 43 -15.83 -4.46 -18.43
CA THR A 43 -15.52 -4.13 -19.81
C THR A 43 -15.54 -2.62 -20.05
N ALA A 44 -16.58 -1.93 -19.58
CA ALA A 44 -16.77 -0.50 -19.84
C ALA A 44 -15.86 0.41 -19.00
N SER A 45 -15.41 -0.03 -17.83
CA SER A 45 -14.50 0.74 -16.98
C SER A 45 -13.04 0.71 -17.44
N GLY A 46 -12.64 -0.32 -18.20
CA GLY A 46 -11.24 -0.54 -18.57
C GLY A 46 -10.32 -0.84 -17.38
N LEU A 47 -10.90 -1.15 -16.22
CA LEU A 47 -10.17 -1.39 -14.97
C LEU A 47 -9.83 -2.87 -14.74
N ALA A 48 -10.30 -3.78 -15.61
CA ALA A 48 -9.92 -5.20 -15.52
C ALA A 48 -8.39 -5.37 -15.72
N PRO A 49 -7.68 -6.20 -14.91
CA PRO A 49 -8.17 -7.11 -13.87
C PRO A 49 -8.23 -6.50 -12.45
N ARG A 50 -7.97 -5.20 -12.28
CA ARG A 50 -7.84 -4.51 -10.97
C ARG A 50 -9.20 -4.23 -10.29
N LEU A 51 -10.29 -4.45 -11.02
CA LEU A 51 -11.65 -4.26 -10.56
C LEU A 51 -12.24 -5.58 -10.03
N THR A 52 -12.76 -5.54 -8.81
CA THR A 52 -13.63 -6.58 -8.26
C THR A 52 -15.03 -5.99 -8.11
N SER A 53 -16.04 -6.61 -8.73
CA SER A 53 -17.43 -6.18 -8.62
C SER A 53 -18.18 -7.03 -7.61
N VAL A 54 -18.89 -6.39 -6.69
CA VAL A 54 -19.81 -7.04 -5.75
C VAL A 54 -21.23 -6.58 -6.10
N VAL A 55 -22.12 -7.53 -6.34
CA VAL A 55 -23.49 -7.22 -6.77
C VAL A 55 -24.45 -7.42 -5.60
N THR A 56 -25.30 -6.43 -5.34
CA THR A 56 -26.32 -6.52 -4.30
C THR A 56 -27.71 -6.36 -4.91
N SER A 57 -28.66 -7.15 -4.42
CA SER A 57 -30.06 -7.11 -4.87
C SER A 57 -31.00 -6.90 -3.70
N VAL A 58 -32.12 -6.22 -3.91
CA VAL A 58 -33.17 -6.01 -2.89
C VAL A 58 -34.35 -6.96 -3.08
N ALA A 59 -34.23 -7.93 -4.00
CA ALA A 59 -35.28 -8.92 -4.24
C ALA A 59 -35.58 -9.74 -2.95
N PRO A 60 -36.86 -10.03 -2.66
CA PRO A 60 -37.25 -10.80 -1.48
C PRO A 60 -36.57 -12.18 -1.49
N GLY A 61 -35.89 -12.52 -0.38
CA GLY A 61 -35.38 -13.88 -0.18
C GLY A 61 -33.87 -14.04 0.02
N SER A 62 -33.04 -12.99 -0.06
CA SER A 62 -31.66 -12.89 0.53
C SER A 62 -30.66 -11.96 -0.20
N GLY A 63 -31.05 -11.25 -1.25
CA GLY A 63 -30.07 -10.55 -2.11
C GLY A 63 -29.18 -9.50 -1.43
N ALA A 64 -29.68 -8.81 -0.41
CA ALA A 64 -28.94 -7.74 0.27
C ALA A 64 -27.93 -8.31 1.28
N ALA A 65 -28.34 -9.32 2.06
CA ALA A 65 -27.48 -9.99 3.02
C ALA A 65 -26.33 -10.72 2.30
N GLN A 66 -26.63 -11.44 1.21
CA GLN A 66 -25.62 -12.10 0.38
C GLN A 66 -24.64 -11.11 -0.25
N GLY A 67 -25.14 -9.95 -0.68
CA GLY A 67 -24.29 -8.88 -1.24
C GLY A 67 -23.32 -8.31 -0.21
N VAL A 68 -23.75 -8.14 1.04
CA VAL A 68 -22.89 -7.69 2.14
C VAL A 68 -21.87 -8.77 2.50
N GLU A 69 -22.28 -10.03 2.63
CA GLU A 69 -21.38 -11.16 2.90
C GLU A 69 -20.31 -11.31 1.79
N ALA A 70 -20.70 -11.14 0.53
CA ALA A 70 -19.77 -11.11 -0.60
C ALA A 70 -18.79 -9.93 -0.52
N LEU A 71 -19.25 -8.74 -0.09
CA LEU A 71 -18.38 -7.59 0.13
C LEU A 71 -17.37 -7.85 1.26
N GLU A 72 -17.84 -8.42 2.37
CA GLU A 72 -16.99 -8.79 3.50
C GLU A 72 -15.92 -9.80 3.08
N ALA A 73 -16.29 -10.83 2.31
CA ALA A 73 -15.34 -11.82 1.79
C ALA A 73 -14.26 -11.17 0.92
N VAL A 74 -14.64 -10.28 -0.02
CA VAL A 74 -13.71 -9.56 -0.89
C VAL A 74 -12.78 -8.66 -0.07
N LEU A 75 -13.30 -7.95 0.94
CA LEU A 75 -12.48 -7.10 1.80
C LEU A 75 -11.54 -7.93 2.67
N ALA A 76 -11.99 -9.06 3.21
CA ALA A 76 -11.18 -9.95 4.03
C ALA A 76 -10.04 -10.59 3.23
N GLU A 77 -10.29 -11.01 1.99
CA GLU A 77 -9.25 -11.46 1.06
C GLU A 77 -8.24 -10.34 0.78
N ARG A 78 -8.70 -9.11 0.52
CA ARG A 78 -7.80 -7.98 0.27
C ARG A 78 -6.91 -7.63 1.45
N VAL A 79 -7.44 -7.71 2.68
CA VAL A 79 -6.66 -7.49 3.89
C VAL A 79 -5.62 -8.59 4.05
N ARG A 80 -5.99 -9.87 3.82
CA ARG A 80 -5.04 -10.98 3.85
C ARG A 80 -3.91 -10.78 2.84
N ASP A 81 -4.21 -10.43 1.59
CA ASP A 81 -3.19 -10.14 0.58
C ASP A 81 -2.28 -8.95 0.95
N ALA A 82 -2.83 -7.94 1.63
CA ALA A 82 -2.08 -6.74 2.00
C ALA A 82 -1.19 -6.94 3.23
N VAL A 83 -1.64 -7.75 4.19
CA VAL A 83 -0.94 -8.04 5.44
C VAL A 83 0.00 -9.24 5.30
N GLY A 84 -0.19 -10.06 4.25
CA GLY A 84 0.43 -11.38 4.13
C GLY A 84 -0.20 -12.38 5.09
N ASP A 85 0.35 -13.59 5.17
CA ASP A 85 -0.17 -14.71 5.98
C ASP A 85 -0.11 -14.48 7.50
N GLY A 86 0.07 -13.23 7.96
CA GLY A 86 0.24 -12.91 9.37
C GLY A 86 1.43 -13.67 9.95
N GLY A 87 2.51 -13.80 9.18
CA GLY A 87 3.72 -14.47 9.63
C GLY A 87 4.15 -13.95 10.99
N ASP A 88 4.78 -14.81 11.79
CA ASP A 88 5.12 -14.64 13.22
C ASP A 88 6.12 -13.48 13.51
N GLY A 89 6.35 -12.62 12.52
CA GLY A 89 7.19 -11.44 12.62
C GLY A 89 6.51 -10.31 13.39
N PRO A 90 7.30 -9.45 14.04
CA PRO A 90 6.78 -8.33 14.80
C PRO A 90 6.03 -7.34 13.90
N VAL A 91 4.76 -7.06 14.22
CA VAL A 91 3.93 -6.11 13.48
C VAL A 91 4.35 -4.67 13.83
N LEU A 92 4.78 -3.92 12.83
CA LEU A 92 5.12 -2.50 12.96
C LEU A 92 3.85 -1.63 12.95
N THR A 93 3.29 -1.40 14.14
CA THR A 93 2.02 -0.66 14.32
C THR A 93 2.17 0.86 14.38
N ARG A 94 3.36 1.38 14.70
CA ARG A 94 3.60 2.83 14.82
C ARG A 94 4.26 3.39 13.56
N ALA A 95 3.66 4.45 13.01
CA ALA A 95 4.18 5.15 11.83
C ALA A 95 5.64 5.61 11.99
N ARG A 96 6.03 6.09 13.18
CA ARG A 96 7.41 6.50 13.47
C ARG A 96 8.43 5.35 13.41
N HIS A 97 8.07 4.17 13.93
CA HIS A 97 8.99 3.02 13.90
C HIS A 97 9.16 2.54 12.45
N ARG A 98 8.09 2.61 11.64
CA ARG A 98 8.17 2.35 10.21
C ARG A 98 9.12 3.33 9.52
N ALA A 99 8.94 4.63 9.72
CA ALA A 99 9.80 5.66 9.12
C ALA A 99 11.30 5.46 9.45
N HIS A 100 11.63 5.20 10.71
CA HIS A 100 13.03 4.93 11.10
C HIS A 100 13.61 3.65 10.48
N LEU A 101 12.78 2.61 10.28
CA LEU A 101 13.23 1.41 9.58
C LEU A 101 13.39 1.63 8.08
N GLU A 102 12.52 2.44 7.46
CA GLU A 102 12.67 2.87 6.06
C GLU A 102 13.98 3.66 5.86
N ASP A 103 14.29 4.61 6.75
CA ASP A 103 15.56 5.34 6.76
C ASP A 103 16.76 4.41 6.88
N CYS A 104 16.69 3.44 7.80
CA CYS A 104 17.74 2.45 8.03
C CYS A 104 17.99 1.61 6.78
N VAL A 105 16.93 1.09 6.17
CA VAL A 105 17.01 0.29 4.94
C VAL A 105 17.57 1.12 3.78
N ALA A 106 17.15 2.38 3.63
CA ALA A 106 17.67 3.26 2.59
C ALA A 106 19.19 3.49 2.74
N ALA A 107 19.66 3.72 3.98
CA ALA A 107 21.09 3.87 4.28
C ALA A 107 21.87 2.57 4.02
N LEU A 108 21.33 1.40 4.41
CA LEU A 108 21.97 0.11 4.12
C LEU A 108 22.08 -0.18 2.61
N ARG A 109 21.12 0.25 1.80
CA ARG A 109 21.22 0.13 0.33
C ARG A 109 22.32 1.01 -0.24
N ARG A 110 22.41 2.27 0.22
CA ARG A 110 23.49 3.17 -0.18
C ARG A 110 24.85 2.63 0.25
N PHE A 111 24.96 2.09 1.47
CA PHE A 111 26.13 1.36 1.94
C PHE A 111 26.50 0.18 1.02
N ALA A 112 25.55 -0.70 0.72
CA ALA A 112 25.80 -1.87 -0.12
C ALA A 112 26.29 -1.45 -1.52
N HIS A 113 25.72 -0.39 -2.08
CA HIS A 113 26.17 0.18 -3.35
C HIS A 113 27.56 0.81 -3.25
N ALA A 114 27.85 1.55 -2.18
CA ALA A 114 29.17 2.17 -1.95
C ALA A 114 30.28 1.15 -1.67
N ALA A 115 29.96 0.05 -0.98
CA ALA A 115 30.88 -1.02 -0.64
C ALA A 115 31.15 -2.00 -1.82
N GLY A 116 30.63 -1.72 -3.03
CA GLY A 116 30.83 -2.58 -4.21
C GLY A 116 29.97 -3.84 -4.22
N GLY A 117 28.92 -3.90 -3.40
CA GLY A 117 28.02 -5.04 -3.31
C GLY A 117 27.01 -5.08 -4.46
N ALA A 118 27.24 -5.95 -5.44
CA ALA A 118 26.30 -6.31 -6.51
C ALA A 118 25.04 -7.08 -6.04
N GLY A 119 24.63 -6.94 -4.77
CA GLY A 119 23.70 -7.85 -4.10
C GLY A 119 22.44 -7.23 -3.47
N ALA A 120 22.25 -5.91 -3.54
CA ALA A 120 21.01 -5.31 -3.04
C ALA A 120 19.87 -5.56 -4.03
N GLN A 121 19.07 -6.61 -3.81
CA GLN A 121 17.81 -6.76 -4.56
C GLN A 121 16.92 -5.53 -4.32
N PRO A 122 16.31 -4.94 -5.37
CA PRO A 122 15.30 -3.91 -5.21
C PRO A 122 14.10 -4.49 -4.46
N VAL A 123 13.60 -3.78 -3.45
CA VAL A 123 12.30 -4.09 -2.85
C VAL A 123 11.19 -3.80 -3.86
N ALA A 124 10.18 -4.66 -3.86
CA ALA A 124 9.03 -4.52 -4.73
C ALA A 124 8.28 -3.20 -4.46
N GLY A 125 8.35 -2.25 -5.39
CA GLY A 125 7.51 -1.05 -5.41
C GLY A 125 8.23 0.30 -5.29
N GLU A 126 9.56 0.33 -5.28
CA GLU A 126 10.34 1.57 -5.30
C GLU A 126 11.04 1.77 -6.65
N ASP A 127 11.20 3.04 -7.07
CA ASP A 127 11.93 3.39 -8.29
C ASP A 127 13.42 3.00 -8.12
N PRO A 128 14.03 2.32 -9.09
CA PRO A 128 15.44 2.01 -9.03
C PRO A 128 16.23 3.32 -8.97
N LEU A 129 17.15 3.40 -7.99
CA LEU A 129 18.16 4.46 -7.95
C LEU A 129 18.85 4.54 -9.33
N PRO A 130 19.06 5.75 -9.86
CA PRO A 130 19.55 5.93 -11.22
C PRO A 130 20.88 5.18 -11.40
N ALA A 131 20.87 4.22 -12.32
CA ALA A 131 22.06 3.51 -12.78
C ALA A 131 22.92 4.48 -13.61
N GLY A 132 23.70 5.32 -12.94
CA GLY A 132 24.42 6.39 -13.61
C GLY A 132 25.24 7.25 -12.66
N ALA A 133 26.24 6.66 -12.01
CA ALA A 133 27.41 7.39 -11.55
C ALA A 133 28.58 6.41 -11.59
N GLU A 134 29.70 6.84 -12.16
CA GLU A 134 30.83 5.99 -12.53
C GLU A 134 31.33 5.17 -11.32
N ALA A 135 31.75 3.93 -11.60
CA ALA A 135 32.40 3.05 -10.64
C ALA A 135 33.83 3.55 -10.29
N GLY A 136 33.96 4.79 -9.85
CA GLY A 136 35.04 5.19 -8.97
C GLY A 136 34.70 4.65 -7.60
N ALA A 137 35.59 3.89 -6.98
CA ALA A 137 35.39 3.36 -5.64
C ALA A 137 34.95 4.49 -4.70
N MET A 138 33.64 4.53 -4.38
CA MET A 138 33.13 5.36 -3.30
C MET A 138 33.89 4.92 -2.06
N SER A 139 34.59 5.85 -1.41
CA SER A 139 35.60 5.52 -0.42
C SER A 139 35.00 4.71 0.73
N ALA A 140 35.83 3.92 1.40
CA ALA A 140 35.45 3.25 2.64
C ALA A 140 34.83 4.23 3.66
N ASP A 141 35.20 5.51 3.59
CA ASP A 141 34.61 6.58 4.40
C ASP A 141 33.15 6.85 4.06
N MET A 142 32.77 6.89 2.78
CA MET A 142 31.37 7.07 2.38
C MET A 142 30.52 5.84 2.73
N ALA A 143 31.07 4.64 2.54
CA ALA A 143 30.40 3.43 3.00
C ALA A 143 30.25 3.43 4.54
N GLY A 144 31.31 3.79 5.27
CA GLY A 144 31.27 3.93 6.72
C GLY A 144 30.21 4.92 7.21
N GLU A 145 30.05 6.04 6.51
CA GLU A 145 29.04 7.05 6.84
C GLU A 145 27.61 6.53 6.61
N GLU A 146 27.36 5.82 5.51
CA GLU A 146 26.04 5.21 5.27
C GLU A 146 25.71 4.13 6.31
N LEU A 147 26.71 3.35 6.73
CA LEU A 147 26.53 2.40 7.83
C LEU A 147 26.25 3.12 9.16
N ARG A 148 26.91 4.24 9.43
CA ARG A 148 26.65 5.09 10.61
C ARG A 148 25.21 5.59 10.61
N MET A 149 24.71 6.05 9.47
CA MET A 149 23.33 6.50 9.30
C MET A 149 22.31 5.38 9.52
N ALA A 150 22.60 4.16 9.03
CA ALA A 150 21.76 2.98 9.27
C ALA A 150 21.67 2.64 10.77
N VAL A 151 22.81 2.63 11.47
CA VAL A 151 22.87 2.37 12.91
C VAL A 151 22.09 3.43 13.70
N ALA A 152 22.25 4.71 13.37
CA ALA A 152 21.54 5.79 14.04
C ALA A 152 20.01 5.66 13.85
N ALA A 153 19.56 5.34 12.64
CA ALA A 153 18.15 5.12 12.35
C ALA A 153 17.57 3.90 13.10
N LEU A 154 18.33 2.81 13.17
CA LEU A 154 17.93 1.63 13.95
C LEU A 154 17.86 1.92 15.46
N ALA A 155 18.81 2.68 15.99
CA ALA A 155 18.87 3.03 17.41
C ALA A 155 17.63 3.84 17.85
N ARG A 156 17.08 4.70 16.98
CA ARG A 156 15.81 5.41 17.24
C ARG A 156 14.62 4.46 17.43
N VAL A 157 14.60 3.31 16.74
CA VAL A 157 13.54 2.29 16.93
C VAL A 157 13.60 1.67 18.33
N THR A 158 14.81 1.48 18.86
CA THR A 158 15.04 0.92 20.21
C THR A 158 14.93 1.96 21.33
N GLY A 159 14.57 3.21 21.02
CA GLY A 159 14.42 4.29 22.01
C GLY A 159 15.73 4.96 22.39
N THR A 160 16.80 4.74 21.61
CA THR A 160 18.05 5.51 21.74
C THR A 160 17.82 6.84 21.04
N VAL A 161 17.51 7.87 21.82
CA VAL A 161 17.21 9.21 21.33
C VAL A 161 18.45 10.08 21.49
N ASP A 162 18.94 10.66 20.38
CA ASP A 162 19.98 11.68 20.42
C ASP A 162 19.46 12.94 21.11
N VAL A 163 20.32 13.73 21.74
CA VAL A 163 19.94 14.90 22.58
C VAL A 163 19.04 15.86 21.81
N GLU A 164 19.22 15.97 20.50
CA GLU A 164 18.48 16.85 19.61
C GLU A 164 17.06 16.35 19.26
N GLY A 165 16.80 15.04 19.37
CA GLY A 165 15.50 14.43 19.03
C GLY A 165 14.52 14.32 20.21
N VAL A 166 14.98 14.58 21.44
CA VAL A 166 14.18 14.39 22.67
C VAL A 166 12.96 15.32 22.71
N LEU A 167 13.09 16.56 22.22
CA LEU A 167 12.00 17.53 22.28
C LEU A 167 10.91 17.20 21.26
N ASP A 168 11.28 16.84 20.03
CA ASP A 168 10.32 16.53 18.97
C ASP A 168 9.48 15.29 19.30
N ASP A 169 10.10 14.26 19.89
CA ASP A 169 9.39 13.03 20.29
C ASP A 169 8.47 13.23 21.50
N VAL A 170 8.84 14.11 22.44
CA VAL A 170 7.98 14.49 23.56
C VAL A 170 6.75 15.23 23.02
N PHE A 171 6.95 16.26 22.18
CA PHE A 171 5.85 17.12 21.74
C PHE A 171 4.96 16.52 20.65
N ALA A 172 5.46 15.60 19.82
CA ALA A 172 4.65 14.95 18.79
C ALA A 172 3.60 13.96 19.34
N SER A 173 3.75 13.51 20.59
CA SER A 173 2.82 12.60 21.24
C SER A 173 1.66 13.29 21.98
N PHE A 174 1.72 14.62 22.14
CA PHE A 174 0.63 15.38 22.73
C PHE A 174 -0.35 15.82 21.66
N CYS A 175 -1.65 15.52 21.87
CA CYS A 175 -2.70 16.19 21.13
C CYS A 175 -2.53 17.70 21.30
N VAL A 176 -2.54 18.46 20.19
CA VAL A 176 -2.51 19.93 20.24
C VAL A 176 -3.64 20.41 21.16
N GLY A 177 -3.28 21.07 22.27
CA GLY A 177 -4.23 21.60 23.25
C GLY A 177 -4.29 20.89 24.61
N LYS A 178 -3.24 20.18 25.04
CA LYS A 178 -3.02 19.90 26.47
C LYS A 178 -1.87 20.71 27.03
#